data_AF-A0A8D2B6M4-F1
#
_entry.id   AF-A0A8D2B6M4-F1
#
_cell.length_a   1.000
_cell.length_b   1.000
_cell.length_c   1.000
_cell.angle_alpha   90.00
_cell.angle_beta   90.00
_cell.angle_gamma   90.00
#
_symmetry.space_group_name_H-M   'P 1'
#
loop_
_entity.id
_entity.type
_entity.pdbx_description
1 polymer ?
#
loop_
_entity_poly.entity_id
_entity_poly.type
_entity_poly.pdbx_seq_one_letter_code
_entity_poly.pdbx_strand_id
1 'polypeptide(L)'
;MEERGDSEPTPGCSGLDSGGVRDGVGAHKWTPQDAWMSTHPKYLEMMELNIGDATQVYIAFLVYLDLMESKSWFEVNCVGLPELQLICLVGTEIEGEGLQIVLPTPISASLSHQRIFPLEDDICTSQ
;
A
#
# COMPACT_ATOMS: atom_id res chain seq x y z
N MET A 1 38.92 31.62 37.58
CA MET A 1 37.85 30.60 37.66
C MET A 1 36.94 31.06 38.80
N GLU A 2 35.98 31.89 38.43
CA GLU A 2 34.92 32.51 39.23
C GLU A 2 33.61 31.88 38.70
N GLU A 3 32.49 31.68 39.39
CA GLU A 3 32.05 31.87 40.78
C GLU A 3 30.75 31.02 40.92
N ARG A 4 30.27 30.88 42.15
CA ARG A 4 29.20 29.99 42.62
C ARG A 4 27.83 30.72 42.62
N GLY A 5 26.75 29.97 42.36
CA GLY A 5 25.52 30.04 43.16
C GLY A 5 24.38 31.00 42.78
N ASP A 6 23.21 30.38 42.53
CA ASP A 6 21.92 30.61 43.22
C ASP A 6 20.75 31.34 42.51
N SER A 7 19.55 30.83 42.84
CA SER A 7 18.20 31.43 42.82
C SER A 7 17.32 31.40 41.55
N GLU A 8 16.30 30.53 41.61
CA GLU A 8 14.96 30.75 41.01
C GLU A 8 14.24 31.89 41.78
N PRO A 9 13.25 32.61 41.20
CA PRO A 9 11.87 32.16 41.34
C PRO A 9 10.94 32.50 40.14
N THR A 10 9.88 31.70 39.99
CA THR A 10 8.71 32.04 39.17
C THR A 10 7.86 33.16 39.82
N PRO A 11 7.18 34.00 39.01
CA PRO A 11 5.73 34.14 39.20
C PRO A 11 4.95 34.29 37.89
N GLY A 12 3.79 33.64 37.84
CA GLY A 12 2.78 33.85 36.79
C GLY A 12 2.00 35.15 36.97
N CYS A 13 1.40 35.64 35.88
CA CYS A 13 0.20 36.45 35.93
C CYS A 13 -0.58 36.33 34.61
N SER A 14 -1.86 36.05 34.75
CA SER A 14 -2.85 35.73 33.72
C SER A 14 -3.26 36.92 32.85
N GLY A 15 -3.69 36.63 31.62
CA GLY A 15 -4.43 37.55 30.77
C GLY A 15 -5.10 36.80 29.62
N LEU A 16 -6.42 36.64 29.70
CA LEU A 16 -7.29 36.02 28.70
C LEU A 16 -7.49 36.91 27.47
N ASP A 17 -7.67 36.23 26.33
CA ASP A 17 -8.52 36.57 25.19
C ASP A 17 -8.11 37.75 24.29
N SER A 18 -7.78 37.47 23.02
CA SER A 18 -8.76 37.50 21.93
C SER A 18 -8.05 37.56 20.57
N GLY A 19 -8.52 36.76 19.62
CA GLY A 19 -8.40 37.06 18.19
C GLY A 19 -7.04 36.85 17.53
N GLY A 20 -6.78 35.62 17.09
CA GLY A 20 -5.75 35.34 16.10
C GLY A 20 -6.04 34.01 15.45
N VAL A 21 -6.83 34.02 14.39
CA VAL A 21 -7.05 32.88 13.50
C VAL A 21 -5.67 32.35 13.13
N ARG A 22 -5.25 31.26 13.76
CA ARG A 22 -4.05 30.55 13.34
C ARG A 22 -4.47 29.84 12.07
N ASP A 23 -4.21 30.53 10.96
CA ASP A 23 -4.32 30.03 9.61
C ASP A 23 -3.89 28.58 9.57
N GLY A 24 -4.78 27.77 9.02
CA GLY A 24 -4.64 26.33 8.94
C GLY A 24 -3.25 25.99 8.42
N VAL A 25 -2.54 25.18 9.21
CA VAL A 25 -1.45 24.33 8.75
C VAL A 25 -1.85 23.81 7.38
N GLY A 26 -1.14 24.27 6.36
CA GLY A 26 -1.42 23.97 4.97
C GLY A 26 -1.59 22.46 4.81
N ALA A 27 -2.84 22.03 4.75
CA ALA A 27 -3.18 20.76 4.15
C ALA A 27 -2.70 20.91 2.72
N HIS A 28 -1.57 20.28 2.42
CA HIS A 28 -1.12 20.05 1.06
C HIS A 28 -2.34 19.53 0.31
N LYS A 29 -2.94 20.39 -0.53
CA LYS A 29 -4.16 20.08 -1.23
C LYS A 29 -3.75 19.05 -2.28
N TRP A 30 -3.91 17.76 -1.97
CA TRP A 30 -3.60 16.67 -2.88
C TRP A 30 -4.15 17.02 -4.25
N THR A 31 -3.23 17.20 -5.18
CA THR A 31 -3.57 17.51 -6.56
C THR A 31 -3.87 16.19 -7.28
N PRO A 32 -4.68 16.18 -8.33
CA PRO A 32 -4.88 15.00 -9.16
C PRO A 32 -3.57 14.40 -9.69
N GLN A 33 -2.51 15.21 -9.82
CA GLN A 33 -1.16 14.79 -10.20
C GLN A 33 -0.47 13.96 -9.09
N ASP A 34 -0.79 14.21 -7.82
CA ASP A 34 -0.28 13.44 -6.68
C ASP A 34 -0.96 12.07 -6.57
N ALA A 35 -2.09 11.88 -7.26
CA ALA A 35 -2.84 10.63 -7.33
C ALA A 35 -2.35 9.73 -8.48
N TRP A 36 -1.02 9.66 -8.69
CA TRP A 36 -0.38 8.90 -9.77
C TRP A 36 -0.82 7.43 -9.83
N MET A 37 -1.10 6.80 -8.69
CA MET A 37 -1.62 5.43 -8.64
C MET A 37 -2.98 5.34 -9.30
N SER A 38 -3.87 6.31 -9.03
CA SER A 38 -5.22 6.34 -9.60
C SER A 38 -5.26 6.62 -11.10
N THR A 39 -4.14 7.06 -11.70
CA THR A 39 -3.99 7.23 -13.15
C THR A 39 -3.16 6.13 -13.80
N HIS A 40 -2.56 5.23 -13.02
CA HIS A 40 -1.71 4.16 -13.54
C HIS A 40 -2.58 3.08 -14.21
N PRO A 41 -2.33 2.73 -15.49
CA PRO A 41 -3.18 1.77 -16.22
C PRO A 41 -3.33 0.43 -15.49
N LYS A 42 -2.22 -0.10 -14.95
CA LYS A 42 -2.27 -1.37 -14.21
C LYS A 42 -3.04 -1.29 -12.88
N TYR A 43 -3.05 -0.15 -12.22
CA TYR A 43 -3.82 0.03 -10.99
C TYR A 43 -5.32 0.06 -11.28
N LEU A 44 -5.71 0.71 -12.39
CA LEU A 44 -7.09 0.71 -12.88
C LEU A 44 -7.55 -0.69 -13.29
N GLU A 45 -6.71 -1.45 -14.01
CA GLU A 45 -6.98 -2.85 -14.36
C GLU A 45 -7.22 -3.71 -13.10
N MET A 46 -6.39 -3.54 -12.06
CA MET A 46 -6.59 -4.26 -10.79
C MET A 46 -7.86 -3.84 -10.05
N MET A 47 -8.27 -2.57 -10.14
CA MET A 47 -9.55 -2.10 -9.61
C MET A 47 -10.75 -2.76 -10.33
N GLU A 48 -10.63 -3.00 -11.64
CA GLU A 48 -11.67 -3.62 -12.48
C GLU A 48 -11.89 -5.11 -12.19
N LEU A 49 -10.92 -5.79 -11.54
CA LEU A 49 -11.08 -7.17 -11.05
C LEU A 49 -12.16 -7.31 -9.96
N ASN A 50 -12.76 -6.19 -9.52
CA ASN A 50 -13.91 -6.10 -8.63
C ASN A 50 -13.74 -6.88 -7.32
N ILE A 51 -12.51 -6.85 -6.81
CA ILE A 51 -12.17 -7.37 -5.49
C ILE A 51 -12.69 -6.38 -4.46
N GLY A 52 -13.54 -6.86 -3.54
CA GLY A 52 -14.25 -6.03 -2.55
C GLY A 52 -13.37 -5.29 -1.54
N ASP A 53 -12.05 -5.40 -1.65
CA ASP A 53 -11.06 -4.76 -0.78
C ASP A 53 -10.07 -3.89 -1.57
N ALA A 54 -10.23 -2.57 -1.45
CA ALA A 54 -9.30 -1.59 -2.03
C ALA A 54 -7.88 -1.70 -1.44
N THR A 55 -7.74 -2.22 -0.22
CA THR A 55 -6.44 -2.48 0.40
C THR A 55 -5.69 -3.55 -0.38
N GLN A 56 -6.40 -4.58 -0.85
CA GLN A 56 -5.77 -5.63 -1.65
C GLN A 56 -5.31 -5.13 -3.01
N VAL A 57 -6.12 -4.28 -3.66
CA VAL A 57 -5.70 -3.61 -4.92
C VAL A 57 -4.41 -2.82 -4.69
N TYR A 58 -4.35 -2.05 -3.61
CA TYR A 58 -3.15 -1.31 -3.23
C TYR A 58 -1.93 -2.21 -3.00
N ILE A 59 -2.08 -3.27 -2.21
CA ILE A 59 -0.98 -4.20 -1.89
C ILE A 59 -0.52 -4.96 -3.16
N ALA A 60 -1.46 -5.46 -3.95
CA ALA A 60 -1.15 -6.16 -5.19
C ALA A 60 -0.42 -5.26 -6.20
N PHE A 61 -0.81 -3.99 -6.27
CA PHE A 61 -0.13 -3.02 -7.11
C PHE A 61 1.30 -2.74 -6.65
N LEU A 62 1.54 -2.59 -5.34
CA LEU A 62 2.89 -2.42 -4.80
C LEU A 62 3.78 -3.63 -5.13
N VAL A 63 3.25 -4.84 -4.99
CA VAL A 63 4.00 -6.07 -5.34
C VAL A 63 4.24 -6.14 -6.85
N TYR A 64 3.26 -5.78 -7.68
CA TYR A 64 3.44 -5.72 -9.14
C TYR A 64 4.59 -4.78 -9.54
N LEU A 65 4.65 -3.58 -8.94
CA LEU A 65 5.76 -2.65 -9.19
C LEU A 65 7.10 -3.27 -8.77
N ASP A 66 7.16 -3.95 -7.63
CA ASP A 66 8.38 -4.65 -7.21
C ASP A 66 8.79 -5.76 -8.18
N LEU A 67 7.84 -6.55 -8.68
CA LEU A 67 8.13 -7.61 -9.66
C LEU A 67 8.65 -7.03 -10.98
N MET A 68 8.03 -5.96 -11.48
CA MET A 68 8.39 -5.37 -12.78
C MET A 68 9.63 -4.47 -12.72
N GLU A 69 9.77 -3.65 -11.68
CA GLU A 69 10.84 -2.64 -11.59
C GLU A 69 12.05 -3.15 -10.80
N SER A 70 11.84 -3.77 -9.64
CA SER A 70 12.95 -4.26 -8.80
C SER A 70 13.48 -5.60 -9.30
N LYS A 71 12.57 -6.55 -9.57
CA LYS A 71 12.93 -7.91 -9.99
C LYS A 71 13.01 -8.08 -11.52
N SER A 72 12.50 -7.12 -12.29
CA SER A 72 12.56 -7.14 -13.76
C SER A 72 11.93 -8.40 -14.39
N TRP A 73 10.78 -8.83 -13.88
CA TRP A 73 10.03 -9.95 -14.47
C TRP A 73 9.65 -9.67 -15.92
N PHE A 74 9.69 -10.72 -16.75
CA PHE A 74 9.36 -10.62 -18.17
C PHE A 74 7.88 -10.27 -18.38
N GLU A 75 6.97 -10.95 -17.69
CA GLU A 75 5.53 -10.71 -17.78
C GLU A 75 4.83 -10.99 -16.45
N VAL A 76 3.91 -10.12 -16.06
CA VAL A 76 3.05 -10.30 -14.88
C VAL A 76 1.60 -9.95 -15.21
N ASN A 77 0.73 -10.94 -15.06
CA ASN A 77 -0.71 -10.84 -15.18
C ASN A 77 -1.38 -10.79 -13.80
N CYS A 78 -2.55 -10.17 -13.73
CA CYS A 78 -3.31 -10.02 -12.49
C CYS A 78 -4.61 -10.82 -12.59
N VAL A 79 -4.85 -11.68 -11.61
CA VAL A 79 -6.05 -12.52 -11.54
C VAL A 79 -6.79 -12.20 -10.26
N GLY A 80 -8.06 -11.81 -10.38
CA GLY A 80 -8.92 -11.61 -9.23
C GLY A 80 -9.46 -12.94 -8.73
N LEU A 81 -9.44 -13.14 -7.41
CA LEU A 81 -10.11 -14.23 -6.70
C LEU A 81 -11.24 -13.64 -5.84
N PRO A 82 -12.46 -13.44 -6.40
CA PRO A 82 -13.55 -12.76 -5.70
C PRO A 82 -13.98 -13.48 -4.42
N GLU A 83 -13.91 -14.81 -4.40
CA GLU A 83 -14.29 -15.67 -3.27
C GLU A 83 -13.45 -15.42 -2.03
N LEU A 84 -12.17 -15.11 -2.25
CA LEU A 84 -11.21 -14.79 -1.20
C LEU A 84 -11.04 -13.28 -1.02
N GLN A 85 -11.61 -12.48 -1.92
CA GLN A 85 -11.37 -11.04 -2.06
C GLN A 85 -9.86 -10.75 -2.19
N LEU A 86 -9.16 -11.57 -2.99
CA LEU A 86 -7.72 -11.46 -3.22
C LEU A 86 -7.40 -11.18 -4.69
N ILE A 87 -6.22 -10.64 -4.94
CA ILE A 87 -5.62 -10.55 -6.28
C ILE A 87 -4.36 -11.41 -6.25
N CYS A 88 -4.21 -12.27 -7.24
CA CYS A 88 -3.00 -13.04 -7.51
C CYS A 88 -2.22 -12.40 -8.65
N LEU A 89 -0.90 -12.40 -8.54
CA LEU A 89 0.01 -12.02 -9.61
C LEU A 89 0.61 -13.29 -10.20
N VAL A 90 0.38 -13.50 -11.48
CA VAL A 90 0.73 -14.72 -12.19
C VAL A 90 1.62 -14.32 -13.36
N GLY A 91 2.84 -14.81 -13.39
CA GLY A 91 3.83 -14.29 -14.34
C GLY A 91 5.05 -15.18 -14.50
N THR A 92 5.95 -14.74 -15.36
CA THR A 92 7.23 -15.40 -15.57
C THR A 92 8.37 -14.41 -15.35
N GLU A 93 9.38 -14.84 -14.61
CA GLU A 93 10.57 -14.03 -14.31
C GLU A 93 11.46 -13.94 -15.54
N ILE A 94 11.66 -15.05 -16.25
CA ILE A 94 12.49 -15.16 -17.45
C ILE A 94 11.65 -15.66 -18.61
N GLU A 95 11.88 -15.14 -19.82
CA GLU A 95 11.21 -15.60 -21.03
C GLU A 95 11.47 -17.10 -21.27
N GLY A 96 10.39 -17.89 -21.40
CA GLY A 96 10.47 -19.34 -21.63
C GLY A 96 10.64 -20.21 -20.37
N GLU A 97 10.60 -19.61 -19.17
CA GLU A 97 10.49 -20.34 -17.92
C GLU A 97 9.04 -20.70 -17.55
N GLY A 98 8.88 -21.49 -16.48
CA GLY A 98 7.58 -21.87 -15.96
C GLY A 98 6.86 -20.71 -15.27
N LEU A 99 5.53 -20.80 -15.22
CA LEU A 99 4.67 -19.81 -14.58
C LEU A 99 4.85 -19.82 -13.06
N GLN A 100 5.08 -18.65 -12.49
CA GLN A 100 5.18 -18.42 -11.05
C GLN A 100 3.96 -17.63 -10.56
N ILE A 101 3.57 -17.89 -9.31
CA ILE A 101 2.42 -17.24 -8.69
C ILE A 101 2.85 -16.58 -7.39
N VAL A 102 2.50 -15.31 -7.28
CA VAL A 102 2.77 -14.48 -6.13
C VAL A 102 1.43 -14.04 -5.55
N LEU A 103 1.24 -14.29 -4.26
CA LEU A 103 0.07 -13.85 -3.51
C LEU A 103 0.42 -12.64 -2.62
N PRO A 104 0.05 -11.41 -3.02
CA PRO A 104 0.25 -10.21 -2.22
C PRO A 104 -0.55 -10.34 -0.91
N THR A 105 0.16 -10.39 0.22
CA THR A 105 -0.44 -10.58 1.54
C THR A 105 -0.02 -9.43 2.46
N PRO A 106 -0.96 -8.69 3.09
CA PRO A 106 -0.60 -7.66 4.05
C PRO A 106 0.14 -8.26 5.26
N ILE A 107 1.03 -7.48 5.86
CA ILE A 107 1.74 -7.87 7.10
C ILE A 107 0.76 -8.14 8.25
N SER A 108 -0.40 -7.49 8.25
CA SER A 108 -1.47 -7.70 9.23
C SER A 108 -2.32 -8.95 8.99
N ALA A 109 -2.17 -9.63 7.85
CA ALA A 109 -2.97 -10.81 7.52
C ALA A 109 -2.33 -12.12 8.02
N SER A 110 -3.18 -13.01 8.54
CA SER A 110 -2.77 -14.31 9.09
C SER A 110 -2.82 -15.41 8.04
N LEU A 111 -1.68 -15.82 7.48
CA LEU A 111 -1.64 -16.92 6.49
C LEU A 111 -2.08 -18.23 7.17
N SER A 112 -3.12 -18.87 6.64
CA SER A 112 -3.61 -20.17 7.12
C SER A 112 -3.69 -21.15 5.97
N HIS A 113 -3.58 -22.45 6.26
CA HIS A 113 -3.67 -23.50 5.23
C HIS A 113 -4.95 -23.39 4.39
N GLN A 114 -6.08 -23.01 4.99
CA GLN A 114 -7.35 -22.81 4.29
C GLN A 114 -7.32 -21.72 3.22
N ARG A 115 -6.38 -20.77 3.30
CA ARG A 115 -6.20 -19.70 2.30
C ARG A 115 -5.18 -20.03 1.21
N ILE A 116 -4.44 -21.14 1.34
CA ILE A 116 -3.40 -21.57 0.39
C ILE A 116 -3.96 -22.56 -0.64
N PHE A 117 -4.93 -23.39 -0.26
CA PHE A 117 -5.47 -24.46 -1.12
C PHE A 117 -6.28 -24.06 -2.37
N PRO A 118 -6.94 -22.89 -2.49
CA PRO A 118 -7.63 -22.55 -3.74
C PRO A 118 -6.65 -22.18 -4.88
N LEU A 119 -5.34 -22.10 -4.63
CA LEU A 119 -4.36 -21.88 -5.69
C LEU A 119 -4.20 -23.10 -6.60
N GLU A 120 -4.46 -24.33 -6.15
CA GLU A 120 -4.12 -25.54 -6.92
C GLU A 120 -5.20 -25.92 -7.94
N ASP A 121 -6.47 -25.60 -7.68
CA ASP A 121 -7.59 -26.00 -8.54
C ASP A 121 -7.93 -24.97 -9.64
N ASP A 122 -7.92 -23.66 -9.36
CA ASP A 122 -8.34 -22.63 -10.33
C ASP A 122 -7.34 -22.43 -11.49
N ILE A 123 -6.02 -22.63 -11.24
CA ILE A 123 -4.99 -22.59 -12.30
C ILE A 123 -5.19 -23.75 -13.28
N CYS A 124 -5.67 -24.91 -12.80
CA CYS A 124 -5.82 -26.11 -13.59
C CYS A 124 -7.03 -26.05 -14.53
N THR A 125 -8.08 -25.29 -14.18
CA THR A 125 -9.28 -25.10 -15.01
C THR A 125 -9.18 -24.02 -16.09
N SER A 126 -8.07 -23.25 -16.13
CA SER A 126 -7.86 -22.17 -17.11
C SER A 126 -6.80 -22.47 -18.18
N GLN A 127 -6.32 -23.73 -18.28
CA GLN A 127 -5.50 -24.22 -19.40
C GLN A 127 -6.35 -24.91 -20.48
#